data_AF-A0A660ZHU1-F1
#
_entry.id   AF-A0A660ZHU1-F1
#
_cell.length_a   1.000
_cell.length_b   1.000
_cell.length_c   1.000
_cell.angle_alpha   90.00
_cell.angle_beta   90.00
_cell.angle_gamma   90.00
#
_symmetry.space_group_name_H-M   'P 1'
#
loop_
_entity.id
_entity.type
_entity.pdbx_description
1 polymer ?
#
loop_
_entity_poly.entity_id
_entity_poly.type
_entity_poly.pdbx_seq_one_letter_code
_entity_poly.pdbx_strand_id
1 'polypeptide(L)'
;MLKLREKRGFTLIELMIVVAIIAILAAVAIPQYRKFQLRAKTSEAKANIGAIRSVEEGWSAEHDYYYAAGPNPGTVPGSSPADWTSGTNFDKLGFKPAGKVYYRYAVQSATSTFDDDNVPSLSGGSDTVVAHDNSIDIAILAEGDLDGDGTGSRYGCVDENPSIKGPAGDDF
;
A
#
# COMPACT_ATOMS: atom_id res chain seq x y z
N MET A 1 -47.65 -35.11 -36.94
CA MET A 1 -48.29 -33.98 -36.21
C MET A 1 -47.22 -33.35 -35.32
N LEU A 2 -46.72 -32.16 -35.66
CA LEU A 2 -45.65 -31.46 -34.91
C LEU A 2 -46.28 -30.49 -33.92
N LYS A 3 -46.12 -30.75 -32.61
CA LYS A 3 -46.47 -29.80 -31.54
C LYS A 3 -45.57 -28.57 -31.66
N LEU A 4 -46.14 -27.45 -32.10
CA LEU A 4 -45.48 -26.14 -32.02
C LEU A 4 -45.38 -25.76 -30.53
N ARG A 5 -44.15 -25.70 -30.02
CA ARG A 5 -43.83 -25.27 -28.66
C ARG A 5 -44.13 -23.78 -28.56
N GLU A 6 -45.03 -23.37 -27.67
CA GLU A 6 -45.29 -21.95 -27.41
C GLU A 6 -44.01 -21.26 -26.91
N LYS A 7 -43.54 -20.28 -27.68
CA LYS A 7 -42.45 -19.40 -27.24
C LYS A 7 -43.04 -18.36 -26.29
N ARG A 8 -42.98 -18.62 -24.99
CA ARG A 8 -43.27 -17.61 -23.95
C ARG A 8 -42.16 -16.55 -23.98
N GLY A 9 -42.51 -15.30 -24.29
CA GLY A 9 -41.61 -14.15 -24.22
C GLY A 9 -41.53 -13.56 -22.81
N PHE A 10 -40.43 -12.89 -22.51
CA PHE A 10 -40.23 -12.15 -21.25
C PHE A 10 -41.10 -10.89 -21.25
N THR A 11 -41.73 -10.56 -20.12
CA THR A 11 -42.51 -9.32 -20.00
C THR A 11 -41.62 -8.13 -19.64
N LEU A 12 -42.00 -6.94 -20.08
CA LEU A 12 -41.29 -5.70 -19.70
C LEU A 12 -41.34 -5.48 -18.18
N ILE A 13 -42.43 -5.87 -17.53
CA ILE A 13 -42.58 -5.72 -16.08
C ILE A 13 -41.65 -6.65 -15.30
N GLU A 14 -41.43 -7.88 -15.75
CA GLU A 14 -40.44 -8.79 -15.15
C GLU A 14 -39.04 -8.17 -15.23
N LEU A 15 -38.69 -7.57 -16.37
CA LEU A 15 -37.40 -6.91 -16.52
C LEU A 15 -37.25 -5.69 -15.59
N MET A 16 -38.30 -4.87 -15.44
CA MET A 16 -38.26 -3.70 -14.56
C MET A 16 -38.02 -4.06 -13.09
N ILE A 17 -38.67 -5.10 -12.60
CA ILE A 17 -38.49 -5.56 -11.21
C ILE A 17 -37.06 -6.07 -11.00
N VAL A 18 -36.52 -6.83 -11.96
CA VAL A 18 -35.15 -7.35 -11.88
C VAL A 18 -34.14 -6.20 -11.81
N VAL A 19 -34.28 -5.18 -12.66
CA VAL A 19 -33.38 -4.01 -12.65
C VAL A 19 -33.49 -3.23 -11.34
N ALA A 20 -34.71 -3.06 -10.80
CA ALA A 20 -34.90 -2.38 -9.51
C ALA A 20 -34.20 -3.12 -8.36
N ILE A 21 -34.27 -4.46 -8.31
CA ILE A 21 -33.58 -5.26 -7.30
C ILE A 21 -32.07 -5.14 -7.46
N ILE A 22 -31.54 -5.25 -8.69
CA ILE A 22 -30.11 -5.11 -8.96
C ILE A 22 -29.60 -3.71 -8.55
N ALA A 23 -30.37 -2.65 -8.79
CA ALA A 23 -30.00 -1.29 -8.39
C ALA A 23 -29.85 -1.14 -6.86
N ILE A 24 -30.76 -1.72 -6.08
CA ILE A 24 -30.69 -1.71 -4.62
C ILE A 24 -29.47 -2.51 -4.13
N LEU A 25 -29.24 -3.69 -4.70
CA LEU A 25 -28.08 -4.52 -4.33
C LEU A 25 -26.76 -3.83 -4.68
N ALA A 26 -26.67 -3.21 -5.86
CA ALA A 26 -25.48 -2.50 -6.32
C ALA A 26 -25.15 -1.29 -5.43
N ALA A 27 -26.16 -0.54 -4.98
CA ALA A 27 -25.97 0.63 -4.12
C ALA A 27 -25.25 0.30 -2.80
N VAL A 28 -25.51 -0.88 -2.23
CA VAL A 28 -24.84 -1.35 -0.99
C VAL A 28 -23.54 -2.10 -1.31
N ALA A 29 -23.53 -2.92 -2.36
CA ALA A 29 -22.39 -3.78 -2.68
C ALA A 29 -21.16 -3.00 -3.16
N ILE A 30 -21.34 -1.94 -3.97
CA ILE A 30 -20.22 -1.16 -4.53
C ILE A 30 -19.34 -0.51 -3.45
N PRO A 31 -19.86 0.29 -2.49
CA PRO A 31 -19.02 0.91 -1.46
C PRO A 31 -18.34 -0.14 -0.57
N GLN A 32 -19.02 -1.23 -0.26
CA GLN A 32 -18.44 -2.33 0.52
C GLN A 32 -17.29 -3.02 -0.23
N TYR A 33 -17.47 -3.29 -1.52
CA TYR A 33 -16.45 -3.90 -2.36
C TYR A 33 -15.22 -2.99 -2.51
N ARG A 34 -15.42 -1.67 -2.68
CA ARG A 34 -14.32 -0.69 -2.70
C ARG A 34 -13.51 -0.71 -1.40
N LYS A 35 -14.17 -0.70 -0.23
CA LYS A 35 -13.49 -0.81 1.07
C LYS A 35 -12.70 -2.11 1.21
N PHE A 36 -13.25 -3.23 0.72
CA PHE A 36 -12.54 -4.51 0.72
C PHE A 36 -11.28 -4.47 -0.16
N GLN A 37 -11.38 -3.90 -1.35
CA GLN A 37 -10.22 -3.72 -2.23
C GLN A 37 -9.14 -2.82 -1.59
N LEU A 38 -9.53 -1.69 -0.98
CA LEU A 38 -8.60 -0.81 -0.27
C LEU A 38 -7.88 -1.56 0.86
N ARG A 39 -8.63 -2.28 1.72
CA ARG A 39 -8.05 -3.09 2.80
C ARG A 39 -7.08 -4.15 2.28
N ALA A 40 -7.39 -4.81 1.17
CA ALA A 40 -6.50 -5.78 0.53
C ALA A 40 -5.20 -5.12 0.07
N LYS A 41 -5.29 -3.97 -0.63
CA LYS A 41 -4.13 -3.18 -1.05
C LYS A 41 -3.28 -2.71 0.13
N THR A 42 -3.91 -2.20 1.21
CA THR A 42 -3.20 -1.77 2.43
C THR A 42 -2.44 -2.90 3.13
N SER A 43 -2.91 -4.16 3.00
CA SER A 43 -2.22 -5.29 3.62
C SER A 43 -0.82 -5.52 3.02
N GLU A 44 -0.62 -5.14 1.76
CA GLU A 44 0.68 -5.14 1.07
C GLU A 44 1.67 -4.17 1.75
N ALA A 45 1.25 -2.95 2.08
CA ALA A 45 2.09 -1.97 2.76
C ALA A 45 2.66 -2.54 4.06
N LYS A 46 1.78 -3.14 4.88
CA LYS A 46 2.19 -3.71 6.17
C LYS A 46 3.16 -4.89 6.03
N ALA A 47 2.91 -5.77 5.06
CA ALA A 47 3.78 -6.91 4.78
C ALA A 47 5.17 -6.46 4.31
N ASN A 48 5.23 -5.51 3.36
CA ASN A 48 6.49 -5.02 2.81
C ASN A 48 7.28 -4.17 3.82
N ILE A 49 6.63 -3.34 4.64
CA ILE A 49 7.30 -2.62 5.75
C ILE A 49 7.99 -3.61 6.70
N GLY A 50 7.28 -4.66 7.13
CA GLY A 50 7.85 -5.68 8.01
C GLY A 50 9.01 -6.44 7.37
N ALA A 51 8.93 -6.72 6.07
CA ALA A 51 10.00 -7.37 5.33
C ALA A 51 11.24 -6.46 5.18
N ILE A 52 11.06 -5.18 4.83
CA ILE A 52 12.17 -4.21 4.75
C ILE A 52 12.85 -4.09 6.11
N ARG A 53 12.06 -4.01 7.20
CA ARG A 53 12.60 -3.96 8.57
C ARG A 53 13.51 -5.13 8.89
N SER A 54 13.06 -6.36 8.60
CA SER A 54 13.86 -7.55 8.85
C SER A 54 15.19 -7.53 8.08
N VAL A 55 15.21 -6.91 6.90
CA VAL A 55 16.43 -6.77 6.10
C VAL A 55 17.34 -5.69 6.69
N GLU A 56 16.80 -4.56 7.12
CA GLU A 56 17.55 -3.49 7.82
C GLU A 56 18.18 -3.98 9.14
N GLU A 57 17.42 -4.75 9.94
CA GLU A 57 17.94 -5.34 11.19
C GLU A 57 19.11 -6.30 10.91
N GLY A 58 19.02 -7.09 9.84
CA GLY A 58 20.12 -7.95 9.38
C GLY A 58 21.32 -7.14 8.89
N TRP A 59 21.08 -6.08 8.13
CA TRP A 59 22.12 -5.20 7.62
C TRP A 59 22.89 -4.51 8.75
N SER A 60 22.19 -3.94 9.73
CA SER A 60 22.78 -3.29 10.89
C SER A 60 23.59 -4.27 11.75
N ALA A 61 23.11 -5.50 11.93
CA ALA A 61 23.85 -6.53 12.65
C ALA A 61 25.19 -6.92 11.97
N GLU A 62 25.28 -6.79 10.66
CA GLU A 62 26.50 -7.11 9.89
C GLU A 62 27.45 -5.90 9.75
N HIS A 63 26.90 -4.69 9.66
CA HIS A 63 27.65 -3.50 9.26
C HIS A 63 27.79 -2.42 10.34
N ASP A 64 27.09 -2.54 11.47
CA ASP A 64 27.04 -1.56 12.58
C ASP A 64 26.42 -0.20 12.19
N TYR A 65 25.57 -0.19 11.16
CA TYR A 65 24.82 0.98 10.71
C TYR A 65 23.57 0.56 9.91
N TYR A 66 22.57 1.44 9.81
CA TYR A 66 21.40 1.26 8.94
C TYR A 66 21.58 1.91 7.56
N TYR A 67 20.86 1.40 6.56
CA TYR A 67 21.05 1.83 5.19
C TYR A 67 19.84 2.57 4.63
N ALA A 68 19.96 3.86 4.34
CA ALA A 68 18.84 4.59 3.75
C ALA A 68 18.61 4.22 2.28
N ALA A 69 17.36 3.91 1.95
CA ALA A 69 16.90 3.61 0.61
C ALA A 69 15.84 4.64 0.18
N GLY A 70 16.16 5.41 -0.87
CA GLY A 70 15.22 6.37 -1.45
C GLY A 70 13.95 5.72 -2.01
N PRO A 71 12.90 6.52 -2.28
CA PRO A 71 11.58 6.01 -2.63
C PRO A 71 11.59 5.12 -3.88
N ASN A 72 11.08 3.90 -3.75
CA ASN A 72 10.87 2.97 -4.85
C ASN A 72 9.48 2.32 -4.72
N PRO A 73 8.61 2.40 -5.75
CA PRO A 73 8.75 3.15 -7.00
C PRO A 73 8.94 4.66 -6.79
N GLY A 74 9.58 5.34 -7.75
CA GLY A 74 9.93 6.76 -7.59
C GLY A 74 8.72 7.70 -7.48
N THR A 75 7.59 7.32 -8.09
CA THR A 75 6.31 8.04 -8.00
C THR A 75 5.36 7.33 -7.05
N VAL A 76 4.49 8.08 -6.37
CA VAL A 76 3.41 7.51 -5.56
C VAL A 76 2.50 6.67 -6.47
N PRO A 77 2.33 5.36 -6.23
CA PRO A 77 1.39 4.56 -6.99
C PRO A 77 -0.04 4.99 -6.67
N GLY A 78 -0.85 5.09 -7.73
CA GLY A 78 -2.26 5.46 -7.63
C GLY A 78 -3.18 4.25 -7.43
N SER A 79 -4.41 4.36 -7.94
CA SER A 79 -5.37 3.26 -8.00
C SER A 79 -4.89 2.01 -8.77
N SER A 80 -3.85 2.14 -9.60
CA SER A 80 -3.18 1.06 -10.35
C SER A 80 -1.78 0.79 -9.79
N PRO A 81 -1.35 -0.49 -9.74
CA PRO A 81 -0.07 -0.84 -9.13
C PRO A 81 1.11 -0.46 -10.05
N ALA A 82 2.20 -0.02 -9.44
CA ALA A 82 3.43 0.39 -10.12
C ALA A 82 4.45 -0.76 -10.18
N ASP A 83 5.33 -0.71 -11.18
CA ASP A 83 6.44 -1.65 -11.30
C ASP A 83 7.54 -1.32 -10.28
N TRP A 84 8.15 -2.36 -9.69
CA TRP A 84 9.34 -2.21 -8.87
C TRP A 84 10.55 -1.88 -9.74
N THR A 85 11.19 -0.74 -9.48
CA THR A 85 12.35 -0.32 -10.29
C THR A 85 13.61 -1.00 -9.76
N SER A 86 14.43 -1.58 -10.65
CA SER A 86 15.74 -2.16 -10.32
C SER A 86 16.86 -1.13 -10.41
N GLY A 87 18.01 -1.42 -9.80
CA GLY A 87 19.17 -0.51 -9.78
C GLY A 87 19.01 0.64 -8.79
N THR A 88 18.12 0.48 -7.82
CA THR A 88 17.84 1.39 -6.72
C THR A 88 18.62 0.99 -5.47
N ASN A 89 18.55 1.82 -4.43
CA ASN A 89 19.14 1.53 -3.13
C ASN A 89 18.60 0.23 -2.51
N PHE A 90 17.35 -0.15 -2.82
CA PHE A 90 16.78 -1.41 -2.34
C PHE A 90 17.48 -2.65 -2.91
N ASP A 91 18.09 -2.56 -4.10
CA ASP A 91 18.86 -3.67 -4.66
C ASP A 91 20.14 -3.94 -3.85
N LYS A 92 20.74 -2.90 -3.26
CA LYS A 92 21.87 -3.04 -2.31
C LYS A 92 21.41 -3.60 -0.98
N LEU A 93 20.30 -3.09 -0.46
CA LEU A 93 19.67 -3.59 0.77
C LEU A 93 19.27 -5.08 0.61
N GLY A 94 19.02 -5.54 -0.61
CA GLY A 94 18.62 -6.93 -0.89
C GLY A 94 17.12 -7.15 -0.77
N PHE A 95 16.33 -6.08 -0.70
CA PHE A 95 14.87 -6.16 -0.64
C PHE A 95 14.24 -6.00 -2.03
N LYS A 96 13.25 -6.86 -2.32
CA LYS A 96 12.37 -6.73 -3.49
C LYS A 96 11.00 -7.33 -3.19
N PRO A 97 9.89 -6.62 -3.47
CA PRO A 97 8.54 -7.13 -3.29
C PRO A 97 8.16 -8.15 -4.37
N ALA A 98 7.15 -8.95 -4.08
CA ALA A 98 6.59 -9.92 -5.01
C ALA A 98 5.67 -9.23 -6.03
N GLY A 99 6.23 -8.83 -7.17
CA GLY A 99 5.47 -8.27 -8.30
C GLY A 99 5.31 -6.75 -8.24
N LYS A 100 4.21 -6.26 -8.81
CA LYS A 100 3.85 -4.83 -8.79
C LYS A 100 3.31 -4.44 -7.41
N VAL A 101 3.44 -3.16 -7.07
CA VAL A 101 3.09 -2.64 -5.74
C VAL A 101 2.13 -1.46 -5.79
N TYR A 102 1.25 -1.34 -4.79
CA TYR A 102 0.33 -0.20 -4.63
C TYR A 102 0.89 0.92 -3.75
N TYR A 103 2.04 0.69 -3.14
CA TYR A 103 2.74 1.68 -2.35
C TYR A 103 4.17 1.84 -2.87
N ARG A 104 4.72 3.05 -2.75
CA ARG A 104 6.16 3.26 -2.79
C ARG A 104 6.72 3.15 -1.38
N TYR A 105 7.97 2.71 -1.29
CA TYR A 105 8.65 2.45 -0.03
C TYR A 105 9.94 3.23 0.05
N ALA A 106 10.31 3.67 1.25
CA ALA A 106 11.61 4.28 1.52
C ALA A 106 12.10 3.88 2.91
N VAL A 107 13.42 3.85 3.07
CA VAL A 107 14.08 3.84 4.38
C VAL A 107 14.81 5.18 4.48
N GLN A 108 14.47 5.97 5.48
CA GLN A 108 15.08 7.29 5.66
C GLN A 108 15.46 7.49 7.12
N SER A 109 16.46 8.35 7.37
CA SER A 109 16.77 8.75 8.73
C SER A 109 15.56 9.42 9.38
N ALA A 110 15.26 8.99 10.60
CA ALA A 110 14.14 9.49 11.37
C ALA A 110 14.62 10.42 12.49
N THR A 111 13.68 11.20 13.00
CA THR A 111 13.88 12.04 14.19
C THR A 111 12.95 11.51 15.27
N SER A 112 13.22 11.86 16.53
CA SER A 112 12.61 11.32 17.77
C SER A 112 11.07 11.33 17.89
N THR A 113 10.32 11.79 16.88
CA THR A 113 8.85 11.82 16.90
C THR A 113 8.30 10.99 15.74
N PHE A 114 7.79 9.80 16.04
CA PHE A 114 7.12 8.93 15.09
C PHE A 114 5.90 8.28 15.75
N ASP A 115 4.70 8.68 15.31
CA ASP A 115 3.43 8.26 15.89
C ASP A 115 2.38 8.01 14.79
N ASP A 116 1.17 7.61 15.21
CA ASP A 116 0.09 7.19 14.30
C ASP A 116 -0.40 8.32 13.37
N ASP A 117 -0.29 9.58 13.80
CA ASP A 117 -0.79 10.74 13.05
C ASP A 117 0.34 11.49 12.31
N ASN A 118 1.60 11.28 12.73
CA ASN A 118 2.78 11.95 12.22
C ASN A 118 3.73 10.99 11.49
N VAL A 119 3.22 10.21 10.56
CA VAL A 119 4.05 9.44 9.62
C VAL A 119 4.65 10.43 8.59
N PRO A 120 5.98 10.60 8.51
CA PRO A 120 6.62 11.55 7.58
C PRO A 120 6.35 11.21 6.11
N SER A 121 6.42 12.21 5.23
CA SER A 121 6.41 11.96 3.79
C SER A 121 7.70 11.26 3.38
N LEU A 122 7.62 10.42 2.33
CA LEU A 122 8.79 9.76 1.78
C LEU A 122 9.63 10.82 1.05
N SER A 123 10.78 11.12 1.63
CA SER A 123 11.75 12.03 1.03
C SER A 123 12.68 11.27 0.09
N GLY A 124 13.16 11.93 -0.97
CA GLY A 124 14.14 11.37 -1.89
C GLY A 124 15.47 11.12 -1.20
N GLY A 125 15.65 9.93 -0.61
CA GLY A 125 16.88 9.53 0.05
C GLY A 125 17.97 9.18 -0.95
N SER A 126 19.03 10.00 -0.98
CA SER A 126 20.32 9.56 -1.53
C SER A 126 20.87 8.43 -0.65
N ASP A 127 21.74 7.59 -1.20
CA ASP A 127 22.51 6.58 -0.46
C ASP A 127 23.22 7.18 0.75
N THR A 128 22.64 6.98 1.95
CA THR A 128 23.21 7.48 3.20
C THR A 128 23.24 6.37 4.23
N VAL A 129 24.43 6.13 4.76
CA VAL A 129 24.67 5.38 5.99
C VAL A 129 24.06 6.18 7.14
N VAL A 130 23.21 5.53 7.93
CA VAL A 130 22.62 6.10 9.15
C VAL A 130 23.26 5.38 10.33
N ALA A 131 23.88 6.13 11.25
CA ALA A 131 24.50 5.57 12.44
C ALA A 131 23.46 4.77 13.24
N HIS A 132 23.90 3.71 13.90
CA HIS A 132 23.08 2.95 14.84
C HIS A 132 23.41 3.44 16.25
N ASP A 133 22.47 4.10 16.91
CA ASP A 133 22.61 4.50 18.31
C ASP A 133 21.42 4.03 19.17
N ASN A 134 21.17 4.64 20.33
CA ASN A 134 20.07 4.26 21.22
C ASN A 134 18.85 5.18 21.05
N SER A 135 18.70 5.79 19.88
CA SER A 135 17.64 6.72 19.52
C SER A 135 17.12 6.39 18.12
N ILE A 136 15.96 6.94 17.79
CA ILE A 136 15.31 6.72 16.49
C ILE A 136 16.25 7.02 15.34
N ASP A 137 16.76 5.97 14.71
CA ASP A 137 17.75 6.07 13.65
C ASP A 137 17.06 6.13 12.29
N ILE A 138 16.15 5.16 12.02
CA ILE A 138 15.49 5.03 10.73
C ILE A 138 13.96 4.92 10.84
N ALA A 139 13.29 5.42 9.80
CA ALA A 139 11.89 5.15 9.54
C ALA A 139 11.76 4.42 8.20
N ILE A 140 11.04 3.30 8.24
CA ILE A 140 10.62 2.54 7.08
C ILE A 140 9.22 2.99 6.74
N LEU A 141 9.04 3.57 5.57
CA LEU A 141 7.83 4.26 5.18
C LEU A 141 7.23 3.65 3.93
N ALA A 142 5.91 3.70 3.85
CA ALA A 142 5.12 3.38 2.66
C ALA A 142 4.14 4.50 2.37
N GLU A 143 3.97 4.85 1.09
CA GLU A 143 3.02 5.87 0.63
C GLU A 143 2.32 5.41 -0.65
N GLY A 144 1.01 5.57 -0.70
CA GLY A 144 0.18 5.22 -1.84
C GLY A 144 -1.05 6.11 -1.89
N ASP A 145 -1.59 6.32 -3.09
CA ASP A 145 -2.80 7.12 -3.37
C ASP A 145 -3.84 6.16 -3.95
N LEU A 146 -4.56 5.45 -3.07
CA LEU A 146 -5.33 4.29 -3.49
C LEU A 146 -6.62 4.68 -4.21
N ASP A 147 -7.16 5.86 -3.94
CA ASP A 147 -8.36 6.38 -4.59
C ASP A 147 -8.08 7.29 -5.79
N GLY A 148 -6.85 7.77 -5.95
CA GLY A 148 -6.34 8.50 -7.12
C GLY A 148 -6.66 9.99 -7.10
N ASP A 149 -6.92 10.59 -5.95
CA ASP A 149 -7.30 11.99 -5.83
C ASP A 149 -6.10 12.97 -5.72
N GLY A 150 -4.88 12.42 -5.62
CA GLY A 150 -3.64 13.17 -5.49
C GLY A 150 -3.18 13.40 -4.05
N THR A 151 -3.96 12.95 -3.06
CA THR A 151 -3.58 12.88 -1.65
C THR A 151 -3.38 11.40 -1.29
N GLY A 152 -2.24 11.09 -0.68
CA GLY A 152 -1.86 9.71 -0.38
C GLY A 152 -1.88 9.40 1.10
N SER A 153 -2.06 8.12 1.41
CA SER A 153 -1.94 7.56 2.74
C SER A 153 -0.57 7.01 3.02
N ARG A 154 -0.10 7.27 4.24
CA ARG A 154 1.22 6.87 4.70
C ARG A 154 1.15 5.90 5.87
N TYR A 155 2.06 4.95 5.83
CA TYR A 155 2.34 4.01 6.90
C TYR A 155 3.83 3.97 7.16
N GLY A 156 4.22 3.58 8.36
CA GLY A 156 5.62 3.26 8.59
C GLY A 156 5.90 2.72 9.96
N CYS A 157 7.14 2.33 10.21
CA CYS A 157 7.64 1.99 11.53
C CYS A 157 9.06 2.52 11.69
N VAL A 158 9.53 2.54 12.93
CA VAL A 158 10.89 2.93 13.30
C VAL A 158 11.60 1.77 13.96
N ASP A 159 12.92 1.76 13.97
CA ASP A 159 13.69 0.63 14.47
C ASP A 159 13.47 0.33 15.97
N GLU A 160 13.21 1.33 16.82
CA GLU A 160 12.87 1.14 18.24
C GLU A 160 11.49 0.51 18.45
N ASN A 161 10.59 0.72 17.50
CA ASN A 161 9.20 0.31 17.64
C ASN A 161 8.68 -0.38 16.37
N PRO A 162 8.56 -1.73 16.40
CA PRO A 162 8.04 -2.50 15.27
C PRO A 162 6.56 -2.25 14.97
N SER A 163 5.85 -1.52 15.85
CA SER A 163 4.46 -1.18 15.62
C SER A 163 4.31 -0.28 14.39
N ILE A 164 3.68 -0.80 13.35
CA ILE A 164 3.38 -0.02 12.15
C ILE A 164 2.35 1.06 12.50
N LYS A 165 2.77 2.30 12.33
CA LYS A 165 2.00 3.52 12.51
C LYS A 165 1.22 3.89 11.26
N GLY A 166 0.14 4.62 11.50
CA GLY A 166 -0.76 5.10 10.48
C GLY A 166 -2.07 4.31 10.42
N PRO A 167 -2.97 4.72 9.52
CA PRO A 167 -2.66 5.64 8.43
C PRO A 167 -2.64 7.12 8.83
N ALA A 168 -1.66 7.84 8.27
CA ALA A 168 -1.72 9.30 8.18
C ALA A 168 -2.08 9.67 6.73
N GLY A 169 -3.25 10.28 6.52
CA GLY A 169 -3.81 10.59 5.20
C GLY A 169 -5.32 10.40 5.15
N ASP A 170 -5.90 10.38 3.95
CA ASP A 170 -7.34 10.46 3.69
C ASP A 170 -7.94 9.28 2.90
N ASP A 171 -7.16 8.27 2.47
CA ASP A 171 -7.69 7.09 1.76
C ASP A 171 -8.54 6.12 2.65
N PHE A 172 -9.21 6.59 3.72
CA PHE A 172 -9.98 5.77 4.70
C PHE A 172 -11.47 6.07 4.79
#